data_AF-A0A1T5BF51-F1
#
_entry.id   AF-A0A1T5BF51-F1
#
_cell.length_a   1.000
_cell.length_b   1.000
_cell.length_c   1.000
_cell.angle_alpha   90.00
_cell.angle_beta   90.00
_cell.angle_gamma   90.00
#
_symmetry.space_group_name_H-M   'P 1'
#
loop_
_entity.id
_entity.type
_entity.pdbx_description
1 polymer ?
#
loop_
_entity_poly.entity_id
_entity_poly.type
_entity_poly.pdbx_seq_one_letter_code
_entity_poly.pdbx_strand_id
1 'polypeptide(L)'
;MDIAQLIQYPFLSLVPATILYMLLAYFAFKVLDFATGLLKTWKKVSPYQTRIMRDGIIRWIRELVAITFVILFDLIFGLDFYLTGFTLALFLYKEGGSIAENLQTLGVDMPGRRWA
;
A
#
# COMPACT_ATOMS: atom_id res chain seq x y z
N MET A 1 1.39 19.60 9.59
CA MET A 1 2.43 19.83 8.56
C MET A 1 1.71 19.91 7.24
N ASP A 2 1.77 21.05 6.58
CA ASP A 2 1.02 21.29 5.34
C ASP A 2 1.71 20.55 4.19
N ILE A 3 0.97 19.93 3.26
CA ILE A 3 1.58 19.18 2.13
C ILE A 3 2.41 20.12 1.25
N ALA A 4 2.02 21.39 1.19
CA ALA A 4 2.79 22.44 0.54
C ALA A 4 4.23 22.55 1.07
N GLN A 5 4.47 22.21 2.35
CA GLN A 5 5.79 22.20 2.97
C GLN A 5 6.61 20.95 2.59
N LEU A 6 5.97 19.81 2.34
CA LEU A 6 6.62 18.59 1.85
C LEU A 6 7.09 18.72 0.39
N ILE A 7 6.37 19.51 -0.42
CA ILE A 7 6.73 19.74 -1.83
C ILE A 7 7.97 20.64 -1.96
N GLN A 8 8.39 21.34 -0.91
CA GLN A 8 9.58 22.20 -0.94
C GLN A 8 10.91 21.44 -1.00
N TYR A 9 10.90 20.11 -0.86
CA TYR A 9 12.10 19.30 -1.09
C TYR A 9 12.37 19.14 -2.59
N PRO A 10 13.61 19.38 -3.07
CA PRO A 10 13.93 19.50 -4.50
C PRO A 10 13.65 18.24 -5.35
N PHE A 11 13.55 17.06 -4.72
CA PHE A 11 13.17 15.83 -5.42
C PHE A 11 11.65 15.62 -5.46
N LEU A 12 10.93 16.03 -4.42
CA LEU A 12 9.48 15.84 -4.32
C LEU A 12 8.70 16.84 -5.19
N SER A 13 9.30 17.97 -5.55
CA SER A 13 8.73 18.93 -6.51
C SER A 13 8.71 18.43 -7.96
N LEU A 14 9.52 17.41 -8.29
CA LEU A 14 9.54 16.78 -9.62
C LEU A 14 8.38 15.81 -9.85
N VAL A 15 7.74 15.37 -8.76
CA VAL A 15 6.68 14.36 -8.81
C VAL A 15 5.32 15.05 -8.78
N PRO A 16 4.40 14.71 -9.71
CA PRO A 16 3.05 15.26 -9.73
C PRO A 16 2.32 15.02 -8.40
N ALA A 17 1.53 16.00 -7.96
CA ALA A 17 0.77 15.92 -6.70
C ALA A 17 -0.10 14.65 -6.63
N THR A 18 -0.70 14.25 -7.75
CA THR A 18 -1.50 13.01 -7.85
C THR A 18 -0.70 11.77 -7.43
N ILE A 19 0.53 11.63 -7.91
CA ILE A 19 1.41 10.50 -7.58
C ILE A 19 1.80 10.53 -6.10
N LEU A 20 2.05 11.72 -5.54
CA LEU A 20 2.30 11.88 -4.10
C LEU A 20 1.09 11.43 -3.27
N TYR A 21 -0.14 11.78 -3.67
CA TYR A 21 -1.35 11.30 -3.00
C TYR A 21 -1.49 9.78 -3.11
N MET A 22 -1.17 9.19 -4.26
CA MET A 22 -1.19 7.74 -4.44
C MET A 22 -0.15 7.03 -3.57
N LEU A 23 1.06 7.58 -3.44
CA LEU A 23 2.10 7.08 -2.52
C LEU A 23 1.63 7.14 -1.07
N LEU A 24 1.03 8.27 -0.67
CA LEU A 24 0.49 8.44 0.68
C LEU A 24 -0.64 7.44 0.96
N ALA A 25 -1.56 7.26 0.00
CA ALA A 25 -2.61 6.24 0.10
C ALA A 25 -2.03 4.83 0.22
N TYR A 26 -0.97 4.52 -0.55
CA TYR A 26 -0.30 3.22 -0.50
C TYR A 26 0.31 2.95 0.88
N PHE A 27 1.01 3.93 1.47
CA PHE A 27 1.54 3.80 2.83
C PHE A 27 0.42 3.67 3.87
N ALA A 28 -0.68 4.43 3.72
CA ALA A 28 -1.84 4.30 4.59
C ALA A 28 -2.43 2.87 4.53
N PHE A 29 -2.57 2.30 3.33
CA PHE A 29 -3.06 0.95 3.13
C PHE A 29 -2.14 -0.09 3.76
N LYS A 30 -0.82 0.06 3.64
CA LYS A 30 0.14 -0.83 4.32
C LYS A 30 -0.02 -0.82 5.83
N VAL A 31 -0.22 0.36 6.42
CA VAL A 31 -0.45 0.49 7.86
C VAL A 31 -1.78 -0.17 8.26
N LEU A 32 -2.84 0.02 7.47
CA LEU A 32 -4.13 -0.61 7.70
C LEU A 32 -4.09 -2.14 7.56
N ASP A 33 -3.39 -2.66 6.55
CA ASP A 33 -3.20 -4.10 6.37
C ASP A 33 -2.45 -4.70 7.55
N PHE A 34 -1.36 -4.07 7.97
CA PHE A 34 -0.61 -4.48 9.16
C PHE A 34 -1.47 -4.44 10.43
N ALA A 35 -2.21 -3.35 10.65
CA ALA A 35 -3.07 -3.20 11.81
C ALA A 35 -4.19 -4.24 11.84
N THR A 36 -4.87 -4.48 10.71
CA THR A 36 -5.93 -5.49 10.60
C THR A 36 -5.38 -6.90 10.77
N GLY A 37 -4.18 -7.19 10.26
CA GLY A 37 -3.46 -8.44 10.51
C GLY A 37 -3.15 -8.67 11.99
N LEU A 38 -2.67 -7.65 12.71
CA LEU A 38 -2.44 -7.73 14.16
C LEU A 38 -3.75 -7.91 14.94
N LEU A 39 -4.81 -7.21 14.56
CA LEU A 39 -6.14 -7.35 15.20
C LEU A 39 -6.67 -8.78 15.13
N LYS A 40 -6.44 -9.52 14.03
CA LYS A 40 -6.81 -10.94 13.94
C LYS A 40 -6.13 -11.78 15.00
N THR A 41 -4.85 -11.54 15.20
CA THR A 41 -4.04 -12.28 16.16
C THR A 41 -4.46 -11.95 17.59
N TRP A 42 -4.83 -10.70 17.85
CA TRP A 42 -5.28 -10.28 19.16
C TRP A 42 -6.67 -10.83 19.51
N LYS A 43 -7.61 -10.83 18.55
CA LYS A 43 -8.92 -11.48 18.71
C LYS A 43 -8.85 -13.02 18.72
N LYS A 44 -7.65 -13.61 18.67
CA LYS A 44 -7.41 -15.07 18.64
C LYS A 44 -8.14 -15.79 17.49
N VAL A 45 -8.49 -15.07 16.43
CA VAL A 45 -9.12 -15.65 15.24
C VAL A 45 -8.08 -16.41 14.41
N SER A 46 -6.83 -15.94 14.43
CA SER A 46 -5.69 -16.61 13.81
C SER A 46 -4.50 -16.58 14.77
N PRO A 47 -3.69 -17.65 14.87
CA PRO A 47 -2.46 -17.60 15.64
C PRO A 47 -1.48 -16.60 15.03
N TYR A 48 -0.69 -15.93 15.87
CA TYR A 48 0.41 -15.10 15.42
C TYR A 48 1.50 -15.98 14.80
N GLN A 49 1.91 -15.64 13.58
CA GLN A 49 2.97 -16.36 12.87
C GLN A 49 4.06 -15.39 12.42
N THR A 50 5.22 -15.47 13.06
CA THR A 50 6.39 -14.64 12.74
C THR A 50 6.79 -14.74 11.27
N ARG A 51 6.64 -15.92 10.67
CA ARG A 51 6.91 -16.15 9.24
C ARG A 51 6.03 -15.27 8.35
N ILE A 52 4.73 -15.23 8.60
CA ILE A 52 3.79 -14.43 7.81
C ILE A 52 4.13 -12.94 7.92
N MET A 53 4.42 -12.46 9.14
CA MET A 53 4.78 -11.06 9.37
C MET A 53 6.09 -10.68 8.66
N ARG A 54 7.11 -11.53 8.75
CA ARG A 54 8.38 -11.36 8.03
C ARG A 54 8.17 -11.34 6.52
N ASP A 55 7.38 -12.26 5.99
CA ASP A 55 7.12 -12.36 4.55
C ASP A 55 6.33 -11.11 4.05
N GLY A 56 5.46 -10.54 4.89
CA GLY A 56 4.79 -9.26 4.67
C GLY A 56 5.76 -8.07 4.59
N ILE A 57 6.72 -7.99 5.51
CA ILE A 57 7.77 -6.95 5.49
C ILE A 57 8.66 -7.09 4.25
N ILE A 58 9.11 -8.31 3.92
CA ILE A 58 9.92 -8.58 2.73
C ILE A 58 9.14 -8.21 1.45
N ARG A 59 7.82 -8.45 1.43
CA ARG A 59 6.95 -8.01 0.32
C ARG A 59 6.90 -6.49 0.22
N TRP A 60 6.74 -5.79 1.34
CA TRP A 60 6.74 -4.32 1.35
C TRP A 60 8.06 -3.74 0.82
N ILE A 61 9.22 -4.30 1.23
CA ILE A 61 10.53 -3.88 0.70
C ILE A 61 10.63 -4.09 -0.81
N ARG A 62 10.17 -5.23 -1.33
CA ARG A 62 10.17 -5.51 -2.78
C ARG A 62 9.30 -4.51 -3.55
N GLU A 63 8.15 -4.15 -3.00
CA GLU A 63 7.26 -3.16 -3.63
C GLU A 63 7.85 -1.76 -3.59
N LEU A 64 8.55 -1.37 -2.51
CA LEU A 64 9.28 -0.10 -2.46
C LEU A 64 10.40 -0.04 -3.52
N VAL A 65 11.15 -1.12 -3.70
CA VAL A 65 12.16 -1.20 -4.77
C VAL A 65 11.51 -1.05 -6.14
N ALA A 66 10.37 -1.71 -6.38
CA ALA A 66 9.62 -1.60 -7.62
C ALA A 66 9.10 -0.17 -7.87
N ILE A 67 8.53 0.48 -6.85
CA ILE A 67 8.06 1.88 -6.93
C ILE A 67 9.21 2.82 -7.29
N THR A 68 10.34 2.71 -6.59
CA THR A 68 11.51 3.53 -6.87
C THR A 68 12.01 3.31 -8.30
N PHE A 69 12.03 2.05 -8.76
CA PHE A 69 12.44 1.72 -10.12
C PHE A 69 11.53 2.37 -11.19
N VAL A 70 10.21 2.28 -11.04
CA VAL A 70 9.28 2.87 -12.03
C VAL A 70 9.27 4.40 -12.01
N ILE A 71 9.49 5.03 -10.85
CA ILE A 71 9.66 6.49 -10.75
C ILE A 71 10.89 6.94 -11.55
N LEU A 72 12.03 6.27 -11.36
CA LEU A 72 13.25 6.58 -12.11
C LEU A 72 13.04 6.34 -13.61
N PHE A 73 12.32 5.28 -13.98
CA PHE A 73 12.00 4.97 -15.37
C PHE A 73 11.14 6.08 -16.02
N ASP A 74 10.07 6.51 -15.36
CA ASP A 74 9.23 7.60 -15.87
C ASP A 74 10.00 8.91 -16.04
N LEU A 75 10.92 9.21 -15.11
CA LEU A 75 11.78 10.40 -15.17
C LEU A 75 12.79 10.35 -16.33
N ILE A 76 13.44 9.19 -16.53
CA ILE A 76 14.46 9.03 -17.58
C ILE A 76 13.81 9.07 -18.98
N PHE A 77 12.63 8.46 -19.12
CA PHE A 77 11.96 8.33 -20.42
C PHE A 77 10.90 9.41 -20.67
N GLY A 78 10.67 10.33 -19.73
CA GLY A 78 9.70 11.42 -19.87
C GLY A 78 8.26 10.93 -20.02
N LEU A 79 7.87 9.89 -19.29
CA LEU A 79 6.57 9.22 -19.41
C LEU A 79 5.47 9.84 -18.55
N ASP A 80 5.62 11.09 -18.12
CA ASP A 80 4.64 11.84 -17.30
C ASP A 80 4.08 11.05 -16.08
N PHE A 81 4.88 10.16 -15.51
CA PHE A 81 4.53 9.29 -14.39
C PHE A 81 3.36 8.31 -14.65
N TYR A 82 3.04 7.99 -15.90
CA TYR A 82 2.01 7.00 -16.22
C TYR A 82 2.34 5.60 -15.68
N LEU A 83 3.60 5.16 -15.78
CA LEU A 83 4.01 3.83 -15.31
C LEU A 83 3.95 3.74 -13.78
N THR A 84 4.39 4.79 -13.10
CA THR A 84 4.33 4.93 -11.63
C THR A 84 2.88 4.93 -11.17
N GLY A 85 2.02 5.74 -11.79
CA GLY A 85 0.59 5.78 -11.46
C GLY A 85 -0.08 4.42 -11.61
N PHE A 86 0.16 3.74 -12.74
CA PHE A 86 -0.36 2.40 -12.97
C PHE A 86 0.14 1.38 -11.93
N THR A 87 1.45 1.39 -11.63
CA THR A 87 2.06 0.49 -10.65
C THR A 87 1.49 0.71 -9.25
N LEU A 88 1.37 1.97 -8.81
CA LEU A 88 0.78 2.32 -7.52
C LEU A 88 -0.69 1.92 -7.44
N ALA A 89 -1.47 2.08 -8.52
CA ALA A 89 -2.87 1.63 -8.56
C ALA A 89 -2.99 0.11 -8.38
N LEU A 90 -2.12 -0.68 -9.03
CA LEU A 90 -2.09 -2.14 -8.87
C LEU A 90 -1.73 -2.54 -7.44
N PHE A 91 -0.76 -1.87 -6.82
CA PHE A 91 -0.38 -2.15 -5.43
C PHE A 91 -1.48 -1.76 -4.45
N LEU A 92 -2.15 -0.62 -4.65
CA LEU A 92 -3.31 -0.22 -3.87
C LEU A 92 -4.45 -1.23 -3.96
N TYR A 93 -4.76 -1.71 -5.16
CA TYR A 93 -5.78 -2.74 -5.37
C TYR A 93 -5.45 -4.04 -4.61
N LYS A 94 -4.20 -4.50 -4.72
CA LYS A 94 -3.71 -5.69 -4.02
C LYS A 94 -3.79 -5.54 -2.49
N GLU A 95 -3.33 -4.42 -1.94
CA GLU A 95 -3.40 -4.16 -0.50
C GLU A 95 -4.84 -4.03 -0.02
N GLY A 96 -5.71 -3.38 -0.80
CA GLY A 96 -7.15 -3.33 -0.51
C GLY A 96 -7.78 -4.72 -0.42
N GLY A 97 -7.39 -5.64 -1.30
CA GLY A 97 -7.79 -7.05 -1.22
C GLY A 97 -7.34 -7.73 0.08
N SER A 98 -6.08 -7.53 0.49
CA SER A 98 -5.53 -8.06 1.75
C SER A 98 -6.29 -7.54 2.98
N ILE A 99 -6.55 -6.23 3.03
CA ILE A 99 -7.37 -5.61 4.08
C ILE A 99 -8.78 -6.21 4.10
N ALA A 100 -9.39 -6.42 2.92
CA ALA A 100 -10.72 -6.98 2.82
C ALA A 100 -10.80 -8.42 3.35
N GLU A 101 -9.84 -9.26 2.98
CA GLU A 101 -9.70 -10.60 3.58
C GLU A 101 -9.49 -10.50 5.09
N ASN A 102 -8.76 -9.47 5.54
CA ASN A 102 -8.50 -9.29 6.95
C ASN A 102 -9.74 -8.97 7.77
N LEU A 103 -10.53 -8.02 7.30
CA LEU A 103 -11.78 -7.60 7.90
C LEU A 103 -12.85 -8.71 7.82
N GLN A 104 -12.92 -9.49 6.74
CA GLN A 104 -13.79 -10.67 6.65
C GLN A 104 -13.46 -11.69 7.74
N THR A 105 -12.17 -11.99 7.92
CA THR A 105 -11.74 -12.90 8.99
C THR A 105 -12.13 -12.37 10.38
N LEU A 106 -12.20 -11.04 10.55
CA LEU A 106 -12.62 -10.39 11.79
C LEU A 106 -14.15 -10.37 12.00
N GLY A 107 -14.94 -10.89 11.05
CA GLY A 107 -16.39 -10.93 11.11
C GLY A 107 -17.10 -9.68 10.57
N VAL A 108 -16.40 -8.82 9.82
CA VAL A 108 -17.04 -7.67 9.15
C VAL A 108 -17.80 -8.16 7.93
N ASP A 109 -19.10 -7.85 7.88
CA ASP A 109 -19.96 -8.22 6.76
C ASP A 109 -19.58 -7.42 5.51
N MET A 110 -19.14 -8.11 4.46
CA MET A 110 -18.65 -7.50 3.23
C MET A 110 -19.65 -7.63 2.10
N PRO A 111 -19.93 -6.55 1.35
CA PRO A 111 -20.86 -6.60 0.23
C PRO A 111 -20.33 -7.56 -0.86
N GLY A 112 -21.14 -8.54 -1.25
CA GLY A 112 -20.82 -9.48 -2.34
C GLY A 112 -20.40 -10.90 -1.93
N ARG A 113 -20.29 -11.22 -0.63
CA ARG A 113 -20.17 -12.62 -0.16
C ARG A 113 -21.20 -12.88 0.94
N ARG A 114 -22.28 -13.59 0.60
CA ARG A 114 -23.16 -14.23 1.58
C ARG A 114 -22.41 -15.38 2.22
N TRP A 115 -22.36 -15.39 3.55
CA TRP A 115 -21.96 -16.50 4.40
C TRP A 115 -22.59 -17.82 3.92
N ALA A 116 -21.75 -18.84 3.70
CA ALA A 116 -22.14 -20.23 3.57
C ALA A 116 -21.52 -21.00 4.74
#